data_AF-H0JXA2-F1
#
_entry.id   AF-H0JXA2-F1
#
_cell.length_a   1.000
_cell.length_b   1.000
_cell.length_c   1.000
_cell.angle_alpha   90.00
_cell.angle_beta   90.00
_cell.angle_gamma   90.00
#
_symmetry.space_group_name_H-M   'P 1'
#
loop_
_entity.id
_entity.type
_entity.pdbx_description
1 polymer ?
#
loop_
_entity_poly.entity_id
_entity_poly.type
_entity_poly.pdbx_seq_one_letter_code
_entity_poly.pdbx_strand_id
1 'polypeptide(L)' 'MFRRRFWVSLILSVPVVAFSHMVADLLGYPMPDFPGAMWIPPVLGTVIFVYGGTPFLTGGWAELRSRRPGI' A
#
# COMPACT_ATOMS: atom_id res chain seq x y z
N MET A 1 17.94 -5.72 1.05
CA MET A 1 16.68 -5.74 1.81
C MET A 1 15.60 -4.84 1.20
N PHE A 2 15.85 -3.55 1.01
CA PHE A 2 14.85 -2.59 0.52
C PHE A 2 14.29 -2.92 -0.88
N ARG A 3 15.17 -3.29 -1.84
CA ARG A 3 14.77 -3.66 -3.22
C ARG A 3 13.73 -4.78 -3.26
N ARG A 4 13.84 -5.80 -2.39
CA ARG A 4 12.85 -6.89 -2.30
C ARG A 4 11.50 -6.40 -1.77
N ARG A 5 11.50 -5.57 -0.71
CA ARG A 5 10.26 -4.99 -0.15
C ARG A 5 9.56 -4.07 -1.14
N PHE A 6 10.34 -3.27 -1.88
CA PHE A 6 9.86 -2.42 -2.96
C PHE A 6 9.13 -3.24 -4.02
N TRP A 7 9.78 -4.25 -4.61
CA TRP A 7 9.18 -5.04 -5.69
C TRP A 7 7.95 -5.83 -5.24
N VAL A 8 7.96 -6.40 -4.03
CA VAL A 8 6.77 -7.07 -3.47
C VAL A 8 5.63 -6.08 -3.31
N SER A 9 5.89 -4.90 -2.75
CA SER A 9 4.85 -3.88 -2.55
C SER A 9 4.32 -3.33 -3.88
N LEU A 10 5.20 -3.17 -4.88
CA LEU A 10 4.83 -2.74 -6.22
C LEU A 10 3.90 -3.75 -6.90
N ILE A 11 4.24 -5.04 -6.86
CA ILE A 11 3.39 -6.09 -7.44
C ILE A 11 2.04 -6.13 -6.73
N LEU A 12 2.02 -6.05 -5.40
CA LEU A 12 0.77 -6.02 -4.62
C LEU A 12 -0.06 -4.75 -4.89
N SER A 13 0.57 -3.63 -5.26
CA SER A 13 -0.15 -2.40 -5.56
C SER A 13 -0.97 -2.46 -6.85
N VAL A 14 -0.57 -3.30 -7.82
CA VAL A 14 -1.28 -3.48 -9.09
C VAL A 14 -2.74 -3.88 -8.88
N PRO A 15 -3.07 -4.98 -8.16
CA PRO A 15 -4.45 -5.33 -7.88
C PRO A 15 -5.14 -4.30 -6.98
N VAL A 16 -4.45 -3.65 -6.04
CA VAL A 16 -5.06 -2.60 -5.20
C VAL A 16 -5.58 -1.44 -6.07
N VAL A 17 -4.78 -1.00 -7.05
CA VAL A 17 -5.14 0.08 -7.97
C VAL A 17 -6.23 -0.36 -8.95
N ALA A 18 -6.14 -1.58 -9.49
CA ALA A 18 -7.13 -2.12 -10.42
C ALA A 18 -8.51 -2.41 -9.79
N PHE A 19 -8.58 -2.56 -8.47
CA PHE A 19 -9.82 -2.76 -7.71
C PHE A 19 -10.20 -1.54 -6.86
N SER A 20 -9.59 -0.37 -7.14
CA SER A 20 -9.92 0.87 -6.44
C SER A 20 -11.08 1.58 -7.12
N HIS A 21 -12.17 1.81 -6.37
CA HIS A 21 -13.35 2.52 -6.87
C HIS A 21 -12.99 3.91 -7.42
N MET A 22 -12.15 4.67 -6.70
CA MET A 22 -11.70 5.99 -7.14
C MET A 22 -10.94 5.94 -8.48
N VAL A 23 -10.11 4.90 -8.69
CA VAL A 23 -9.35 4.73 -9.93
C VAL A 23 -10.27 4.28 -11.07
N ALA A 24 -11.23 3.40 -10.77
CA ALA A 24 -12.26 2.99 -11.72
C ALA A 24 -13.09 4.18 -12.20
N ASP A 25 -13.54 5.04 -11.29
CA ASP A 25 -14.30 6.25 -11.61
C ASP A 25 -13.47 7.25 -12.43
N LEU A 26 -12.18 7.40 -12.09
CA LEU A 26 -11.27 8.30 -12.80
C LEU A 26 -10.98 7.85 -14.23
N LEU A 27 -10.80 6.54 -14.44
CA LEU A 27 -10.45 5.96 -15.74
C LEU A 27 -11.67 5.51 -16.55
N GLY A 28 -12.86 5.51 -15.97
CA GLY A 28 -14.12 5.16 -16.63
C GLY A 28 -14.27 3.69 -17.01
N TYR A 29 -13.60 2.76 -16.30
CA TYR A 29 -13.76 1.33 -16.52
C TYR A 29 -14.73 0.70 -15.50
N PRO A 30 -15.50 -0.33 -15.89
CA PRO A 30 -16.35 -1.05 -14.96
C PRO A 30 -15.50 -1.90 -14.01
N MET A 31 -15.65 -1.67 -12.70
CA MET A 31 -14.99 -2.50 -11.70
C MET A 31 -15.58 -3.92 -11.72
N PRO A 32 -14.76 -4.97 -11.64
CA PRO A 32 -15.28 -6.34 -11.56
C PRO A 32 -16.15 -6.52 -10.31
N ASP A 33 -17.42 -6.86 -10.51
CA ASP A 33 -18.37 -7.10 -9.42
C ASP A 33 -18.48 -8.59 -9.15
N PHE A 34 -17.76 -9.05 -8.12
CA PHE A 34 -17.86 -10.41 -7.61
C PHE A 34 -17.74 -10.39 -6.08
N PRO A 35 -18.33 -11.39 -5.38
CA PRO A 35 -18.24 -11.49 -3.93
C PRO A 35 -16.77 -11.49 -3.47
N GLY A 36 -16.38 -10.46 -2.73
CA GLY A 36 -15.02 -10.32 -2.22
C GLY A 36 -14.15 -9.27 -2.90
N ALA A 37 -14.53 -8.75 -4.08
CA ALA A 37 -13.71 -7.77 -4.82
C ALA A 37 -13.41 -6.51 -3.99
N MET A 38 -14.38 -6.03 -3.20
CA MET A 38 -14.24 -4.90 -2.29
C MET A 38 -13.22 -5.09 -1.17
N TRP A 39 -12.86 -6.35 -0.86
CA TRP A 39 -11.86 -6.66 0.18
C TRP A 39 -10.42 -6.66 -0.35
N ILE A 40 -10.22 -6.68 -1.67
CA ILE A 40 -8.89 -6.69 -2.28
C ILE A 40 -8.09 -5.44 -1.88
N PRO A 41 -8.60 -4.19 -2.06
CA PRO A 41 -7.86 -3.00 -1.67
C PRO A 41 -7.51 -2.92 -0.17
N PRO A 42 -8.44 -3.11 0.81
CA PRO A 42 -8.10 -2.97 2.22
C PRO A 42 -7.17 -4.07 2.73
N VAL A 43 -7.30 -5.31 2.26
CA VAL A 43 -6.44 -6.42 2.69
C VAL A 43 -5.02 -6.26 2.14
N LEU A 44 -4.88 -6.11 0.83
CA LEU A 44 -3.56 -5.97 0.21
C LEU A 44 -2.89 -4.65 0.59
N GLY A 45 -3.67 -3.56 0.70
CA GLY A 45 -3.19 -2.27 1.19
C GLY A 45 -2.60 -2.35 2.60
N THR A 46 -3.25 -3.10 3.50
CA THR A 46 -2.73 -3.34 4.85
C THR A 46 -1.42 -4.15 4.82
N VAL A 47 -1.34 -5.18 3.97
CA VAL A 47 -0.09 -5.95 3.80
C VAL A 47 1.04 -5.06 3.28
N ILE A 48 0.78 -4.20 2.29
CA ILE A 48 1.74 -3.23 1.77
C ILE A 48 2.18 -2.26 2.88
N PHE A 49 1.24 -1.73 3.66
CA PHE A 49 1.53 -0.81 4.77
C PHE A 49 2.42 -1.47 5.83
N VAL A 50 2.08 -2.67 6.29
CA VAL A 50 2.84 -3.34 7.35
C VAL A 50 4.20 -3.80 6.86
N TYR A 51 4.30 -4.44 5.68
CA TYR A 51 5.53 -5.03 5.17
C TYR A 51 6.44 -4.03 4.42
N GLY A 52 5.86 -3.22 3.54
CA GLY A 52 6.56 -2.19 2.79
C GLY A 52 6.85 -0.95 3.65
N GLY A 53 5.92 -0.60 4.54
CA GLY A 53 6.00 0.58 5.42
C GLY A 53 6.85 0.42 6.67
N THR A 54 7.15 -0.83 7.12
CA THR A 54 7.96 -1.07 8.33
C THR A 54 9.22 -0.19 8.44
N PRO A 55 10.10 -0.08 7.42
CA PRO A 55 11.32 0.72 7.53
C PRO A 55 11.03 2.21 7.79
N PHE A 56 9.95 2.75 7.23
CA PHE A 56 9.52 4.13 7.46
C PHE A 56 8.95 4.31 8.87
N LEU A 57 8.15 3.36 9.35
CA LEU A 57 7.63 3.38 10.72
C LEU A 57 8.75 3.30 11.76
N THR A 58 9.73 2.42 11.53
CA THR A 58 10.89 2.30 12.43
C THR A 58 11.80 3.51 12.39
N GLY A 59 12.02 4.09 11.20
CA GLY A 59 12.80 5.31 11.03
C GLY A 59 12.13 6.51 11.71
N GLY A 60 10.86 6.75 11.41
CA GLY A 60 10.08 7.82 12.01
C GLY A 60 9.96 7.70 13.54
N TRP A 61 9.85 6.48 14.07
CA TRP A 61 9.89 6.26 15.52
C TRP A 61 11.24 6.63 16.14
N ALA A 62 12.35 6.27 15.47
CA ALA A 62 13.69 6.63 15.94
C ALA A 62 13.92 8.14 15.89
N GLU A 63 13.50 8.81 14.82
CA GLU A 63 13.55 10.28 14.66
C GLU A 63 12.70 11.01 15.69
N LEU A 64 11.48 10.52 15.94
CA LEU A 64 10.61 11.07 16.97
C LEU A 64 11.25 10.97 18.36
N ARG A 65 11.89 9.83 18.65
CA ARG A 65 12.62 9.61 19.91
C ARG A 65 13.86 10.49 20.01
N SER A 66 14.56 10.75 18.91
CA SER A 66 15.74 11.61 18.85
C SER A 66 15.39 13.10 18.72
N ARG A 67 14.10 13.44 18.59
CA ARG A 67 13.56 14.80 18.38
C ARG A 67 14.16 15.49 17.15
N ARG A 68 14.45 14.72 16.11
CA ARG A 68 14.98 15.21 14.82
C ARG A 68 14.12 14.69 13.68
N PRO A 69 12.87 15.17 13.54
CA PRO A 69 12.01 14.71 12.46
C PRO A 69 12.62 15.07 11.09
N GLY A 70 12.72 14.08 10.21
CA GLY A 70 13.22 14.21 8.84
C GLY A 70 14.74 14.24 8.67
N ILE A 71 15.52 13.83 9.69
CA ILE A 71 17.01 13.77 9.68
C ILE A 71 17.47 12.35 10.02
#